data_AF-A0A2J0N0H9-F1
#
_entry.id   AF-A0A2J0N0H9-F1
#
_cell.length_a   1.000
_cell.length_b   1.000
_cell.length_c   1.000
_cell.angle_alpha   90.00
_cell.angle_beta   90.00
_cell.angle_gamma   90.00
#
_symmetry.space_group_name_H-M   'P 1'
#
loop_
_entity.id
_entity.type
_entity.pdbx_description
1 polymer ?
#
loop_
_entity_poly.entity_id
_entity_poly.type
_entity_poly.pdbx_seq_one_letter_code
_entity_poly.pdbx_strand_id
1 'polypeptide(L)'
;MHAVIMAGGKGERLWPKSTRGKAKHIISLGTRNVMIQETIKRLREKLPADNIFLITTKKQFSSLRPYVTNIKKENIILEPFGKDTAPAICLSALILKKRFGD
;
A
#
# COMPACT_ATOMS: atom_id res chain seq x y z
N MET A 1 13.63 -0.04 12.22
CA MET A 1 13.51 -0.07 10.74
C MET A 1 12.04 -0.18 10.36
N HIS A 2 11.58 0.60 9.38
CA HIS A 2 10.19 0.62 8.91
C HIS A 2 10.14 0.37 7.40
N ALA A 3 9.02 -0.20 6.90
CA ALA A 3 8.76 -0.37 5.48
C ALA A 3 7.45 0.31 5.09
N VAL A 4 7.42 0.98 3.95
CA VAL A 4 6.22 1.62 3.40
C VAL A 4 5.89 1.01 2.05
N ILE A 5 4.71 0.42 1.94
CA ILE A 5 4.17 -0.08 0.68
C ILE A 5 3.42 1.06 -0.01
N MET A 6 3.86 1.44 -1.21
CA MET A 6 3.21 2.48 -2.02
C MET A 6 2.19 1.86 -2.97
N ALA A 7 0.91 1.96 -2.65
CA ALA A 7 -0.17 1.34 -3.41
C ALA A 7 -0.91 2.33 -4.33
N GLY A 8 -0.16 3.11 -5.11
CA GLY A 8 -0.68 4.06 -6.10
C GLY A 8 -0.83 3.51 -7.53
N GLY A 9 -1.39 4.32 -8.42
CA GLY A 9 -1.40 4.10 -9.88
C GLY A 9 -2.62 3.35 -10.45
N LYS A 10 -2.89 3.58 -11.74
CA LYS A 10 -4.14 3.14 -12.43
C LYS A 10 -4.10 1.72 -13.00
N GLY A 11 -2.91 1.14 -13.21
CA GLY A 11 -2.77 -0.25 -13.65
C GLY A 11 -3.14 -0.51 -15.12
N GLU A 12 -3.06 0.50 -15.98
CA GLU A 12 -3.58 0.46 -17.36
C GLU A 12 -3.01 -0.68 -18.22
N ARG A 13 -1.75 -1.09 -17.97
CA ARG A 13 -1.11 -2.22 -18.67
C ARG A 13 -1.63 -3.60 -18.29
N LEU A 14 -2.40 -3.71 -17.21
CA LEU A 14 -3.00 -4.95 -16.75
C LEU A 14 -4.48 -5.06 -17.14
N TRP A 15 -4.96 -4.18 -18.03
CA TRP A 15 -6.27 -4.36 -18.64
C TRP A 15 -6.32 -5.71 -19.38
N PRO A 16 -7.44 -6.47 -19.33
CA PRO A 16 -8.75 -6.12 -18.72
C PRO A 16 -8.85 -6.41 -17.22
N LYS A 17 -7.81 -6.97 -16.59
CA LYS A 17 -7.84 -7.34 -15.16
C LYS A 17 -7.79 -6.14 -14.22
N SER A 18 -7.17 -5.03 -14.63
CA SER A 18 -7.16 -3.75 -13.93
C SER A 18 -8.12 -2.77 -14.59
N THR A 19 -8.89 -2.04 -13.79
CA THR A 19 -9.81 -1.00 -14.27
C THR A 19 -9.69 0.24 -13.39
N ARG A 20 -10.33 1.36 -13.75
CA ARG A 20 -10.36 2.57 -12.89
C ARG A 20 -10.95 2.32 -11.51
N GLY A 21 -11.82 1.31 -11.35
CA GLY A 21 -12.43 0.92 -10.08
C GLY A 21 -11.70 -0.22 -9.36
N LYS A 22 -10.81 -0.94 -10.04
CA LYS A 22 -10.09 -2.10 -9.51
C LYS A 22 -8.58 -1.84 -9.56
N ALA A 23 -7.98 -1.55 -8.41
CA ALA A 23 -6.56 -1.25 -8.30
C ALA A 23 -5.71 -2.42 -8.83
N LYS A 24 -4.58 -2.12 -9.50
CA LYS A 24 -3.67 -3.16 -9.98
C LYS A 24 -3.22 -4.11 -8.88
N HIS A 25 -3.01 -3.59 -7.67
CA HIS A 25 -2.43 -4.32 -6.54
C HIS A 25 -3.32 -5.45 -6.01
N ILE A 26 -4.61 -5.50 -6.39
CA ILE A 26 -5.56 -6.57 -6.05
C ILE A 26 -5.71 -7.61 -7.18
N ILE A 27 -4.75 -7.66 -8.10
CA ILE A 27 -4.68 -8.68 -9.15
C ILE A 27 -3.70 -9.78 -8.69
N SER A 28 -4.09 -11.04 -8.90
CA SER A 28 -3.18 -12.19 -8.79
C SER A 28 -2.39 -12.36 -10.09
N LEU A 29 -1.09 -12.63 -9.96
CA LEU A 29 -0.15 -12.89 -11.05
C LEU A 29 0.30 -14.36 -11.05
N GLY A 30 -0.67 -15.28 -11.09
CA GLY A 30 -0.39 -16.73 -11.10
C GLY A 30 -0.23 -17.35 -9.72
N THR A 31 -0.50 -16.59 -8.66
CA THR A 31 -0.47 -17.03 -7.25
C THR A 31 -1.89 -17.15 -6.68
N ARG A 32 -2.03 -17.80 -5.52
CA ARG A 32 -3.34 -17.83 -4.81
C ARG A 32 -3.71 -16.48 -4.20
N ASN A 33 -2.73 -15.66 -3.79
CA ASN A 33 -2.98 -14.34 -3.23
C ASN A 33 -2.83 -13.23 -4.29
N VAL A 34 -3.37 -12.06 -3.97
CA VAL A 34 -3.18 -10.85 -4.78
C VAL A 34 -1.81 -10.20 -4.50
N MET A 35 -1.31 -9.38 -5.43
CA MET A 35 0.01 -8.74 -5.34
C MET A 35 0.28 -8.04 -3.99
N ILE A 36 -0.70 -7.31 -3.44
CA ILE A 36 -0.51 -6.60 -2.17
C ILE A 36 -0.32 -7.57 -1.00
N GLN A 37 -1.01 -8.71 -1.00
CA GLN A 37 -0.88 -9.73 0.05
C GLN A 37 0.47 -10.45 -0.04
N GLU A 38 0.94 -10.78 -1.24
CA GLU A 38 2.28 -11.34 -1.44
C GLU A 38 3.38 -10.36 -0.97
N THR A 39 3.19 -9.06 -1.23
CA THR A 39 4.12 -8.03 -0.76
C THR A 39 4.15 -7.95 0.76
N ILE A 40 2.99 -7.97 1.42
CA ILE A 40 2.90 -7.97 2.89
C ILE A 40 3.54 -9.24 3.47
N LYS A 41 3.26 -10.41 2.89
CA LYS A 41 3.82 -11.70 3.34
C LYS A 41 5.36 -11.65 3.33
N ARG A 42 5.96 -11.21 2.23
CA ARG A 42 7.43 -11.07 2.09
C ARG A 42 8.02 -10.08 3.10
N LEU A 43 7.32 -9.01 3.44
CA LEU A 43 7.78 -8.05 4.46
C LEU A 43 7.68 -8.63 5.87
N ARG A 44 6.65 -9.42 6.18
CA ARG A 44 6.46 -10.04 7.49
C ARG A 44 7.52 -11.07 7.85
N GLU A 45 8.21 -11.63 6.86
CA GLU A 45 9.38 -12.50 7.10
C GLU A 45 10.57 -11.73 7.69
N LYS A 46 10.60 -10.40 7.58
CA LYS A 46 11.72 -9.54 7.99
C LYS A 46 11.36 -8.48 9.02
N LEU A 47 10.09 -8.10 9.11
CA LEU A 47 9.62 -6.98 9.94
C LEU A 47 8.35 -7.37 10.71
N PRO A 48 8.19 -6.90 11.95
CA PRO A 48 6.92 -7.01 12.66
C PRO A 48 5.83 -6.22 11.91
N ALA A 49 4.58 -6.65 12.05
CA ALA A 49 3.44 -5.99 11.39
C ALA A 49 3.33 -4.50 11.74
N ASP A 50 3.75 -4.13 12.94
CA ASP A 50 3.76 -2.77 13.48
C ASP A 50 4.68 -1.82 12.70
N ASN A 51 5.67 -2.38 12.00
CA ASN A 51 6.65 -1.63 11.24
C ASN A 51 6.35 -1.60 9.73
N ILE A 52 5.20 -2.14 9.31
CA ILE A 52 4.76 -2.17 7.92
C ILE A 52 3.64 -1.14 7.74
N PHE A 53 3.84 -0.22 6.81
CA PHE A 53 2.94 0.88 6.49
C PHE A 53 2.43 0.75 5.06
N LEU A 54 1.25 1.30 4.80
CA LEU A 54 0.64 1.38 3.48
C LEU A 54 0.31 2.84 3.18
N ILE A 55 0.81 3.37 2.07
CA ILE A 55 0.40 4.68 1.56
C ILE A 55 -0.41 4.54 0.28
N THR A 56 -1.57 5.19 0.23
CA THR A 56 -2.50 5.14 -0.90
C THR A 56 -3.51 6.29 -0.84
N THR A 57 -4.25 6.54 -1.92
CA THR A 57 -5.40 7.45 -1.89
C THR A 57 -6.62 6.81 -1.22
N LYS A 58 -7.52 7.63 -0.66
CA LYS A 58 -8.82 7.18 -0.10
C LYS A 58 -9.66 6.39 -1.11
N LYS A 59 -9.63 6.81 -2.38
CA LYS A 59 -10.36 6.13 -3.48
C LYS A 59 -9.84 4.72 -3.75
N GLN A 60 -8.52 4.52 -3.73
CA GLN A 60 -7.95 3.19 -3.95
C GLN A 60 -8.08 2.32 -2.70
N PHE A 61 -7.99 2.92 -1.51
CA PHE A 61 -8.09 2.21 -0.25
C PHE A 61 -9.41 1.45 -0.09
N SER A 62 -10.53 1.99 -0.57
CA SER A 62 -11.83 1.30 -0.50
C SER A 62 -11.78 -0.10 -1.15
N SER A 63 -11.08 -0.23 -2.28
CA SER A 63 -10.89 -1.52 -2.98
C SER A 63 -9.82 -2.41 -2.34
N LEU A 64 -8.82 -1.82 -1.68
CA LEU A 64 -7.70 -2.54 -1.05
C LEU A 64 -8.04 -3.08 0.34
N ARG A 65 -8.95 -2.41 1.07
CA ARG A 65 -9.28 -2.69 2.47
C ARG A 65 -9.49 -4.19 2.78
N PRO A 66 -10.19 -4.99 1.96
CA PRO A 66 -10.37 -6.42 2.23
C PRO A 66 -9.07 -7.23 2.19
N TYR A 67 -8.04 -6.75 1.49
CA TYR A 67 -6.78 -7.47 1.23
C TYR A 67 -5.64 -7.07 2.15
N VAL A 68 -5.79 -5.98 2.92
CA VAL A 68 -4.75 -5.40 3.80
C VAL A 68 -5.11 -5.49 5.28
N THR A 69 -5.93 -6.47 5.66
CA THR A 69 -6.42 -6.69 7.04
C THR A 69 -5.32 -6.91 8.07
N ASN A 70 -4.14 -7.35 7.63
CA ASN A 70 -2.97 -7.58 8.47
C ASN A 70 -2.12 -6.31 8.74
N ILE A 71 -2.52 -5.15 8.21
CA ILE A 71 -1.89 -3.87 8.48
C ILE A 71 -2.78 -3.10 9.46
N LYS A 72 -2.19 -2.60 10.55
CA LYS A 72 -2.92 -1.79 11.54
C LYS A 72 -3.49 -0.53 10.89
N LYS A 73 -4.69 -0.11 11.28
CA LYS A 73 -5.35 1.09 10.72
C LYS A 73 -4.49 2.35 10.84
N GLU A 74 -3.79 2.50 11.95
CA GLU A 74 -2.83 3.59 12.23
C GLU A 74 -1.59 3.59 11.32
N ASN A 75 -1.30 2.47 10.64
CA ASN A 75 -0.20 2.36 9.68
C ASN A 75 -0.65 2.58 8.23
N ILE A 76 -1.92 2.99 8.03
CA ILE A 76 -2.48 3.31 6.72
C ILE A 76 -2.46 4.82 6.54
N ILE A 77 -1.62 5.28 5.63
CA ILE A 77 -1.45 6.68 5.27
C ILE A 77 -2.33 6.96 4.05
N LEU A 78 -3.33 7.82 4.22
CA LEU A 78 -4.21 8.24 3.14
C LEU A 78 -3.74 9.55 2.53
N GLU A 79 -3.24 9.49 1.30
CA GLU A 79 -2.90 10.67 0.52
C GLU A 79 -4.18 11.41 0.08
N PRO A 80 -4.19 12.75 0.14
CA PRO A 80 -5.34 13.53 -0.31
C PRO A 80 -5.53 13.41 -1.84
N PHE A 81 -4.43 13.33 -2.58
CA PHE A 81 -4.41 13.20 -4.04
C PHE A 81 -3.23 12.31 -4.46
N GLY A 82 -3.41 11.54 -5.53
CA GLY A 82 -2.29 10.80 -6.13
C GLY A 82 -1.38 11.76 -6.89
N LYS A 83 -0.16 11.95 -6.40
CA LYS A 83 0.85 12.89 -6.97
C LYS A 83 2.18 12.17 -7.25
N ASP A 84 2.10 10.96 -7.77
CA ASP A 84 3.25 10.09 -8.06
C ASP A 84 4.11 9.76 -6.82
N THR A 85 5.34 9.34 -7.05
CA THR A 85 6.15 8.62 -6.06
C THR A 85 6.81 9.54 -5.04
N ALA A 86 7.38 10.68 -5.48
CA ALA A 86 8.14 11.54 -4.58
C ALA A 86 7.29 12.14 -3.44
N PRO A 87 6.07 12.66 -3.69
CA PRO A 87 5.19 13.13 -2.62
C PRO A 87 4.74 12.03 -1.67
N ALA A 88 4.48 10.82 -2.18
CA ALA A 88 4.13 9.67 -1.34
C ALA A 88 5.28 9.32 -0.38
N ILE A 89 6.52 9.29 -0.88
CA ILE A 89 7.71 9.06 -0.05
C ILE A 89 7.86 10.16 1.00
N CYS A 90 7.78 11.43 0.59
CA CYS A 90 7.93 12.57 1.48
C CYS A 90 6.89 12.55 2.62
N LEU A 91 5.61 12.37 2.29
CA LEU A 91 4.54 12.30 3.28
C LEU A 91 4.75 11.13 4.25
N SER A 92 5.13 9.96 3.74
CA SER A 92 5.39 8.79 4.57
C SER A 92 6.55 9.03 5.54
N ALA A 93 7.64 9.61 5.05
CA ALA A 93 8.81 9.92 5.86
C ALA A 93 8.48 10.95 6.95
N LEU A 94 7.73 12.01 6.63
CA LEU A 94 7.31 13.02 7.61
C LEU A 94 6.41 12.44 8.71
N ILE A 95 5.46 11.57 8.36
CA ILE A 95 4.58 10.92 9.33
C ILE A 95 5.37 9.98 10.24
N LEU A 96 6.26 9.16 9.67
CA LEU A 96 7.09 8.24 10.45
C LEU A 96 8.04 9.01 11.37
N LYS A 97 8.66 10.09 10.87
CA LYS A 97 9.50 10.98 11.69
C LYS A 97 8.71 11.60 12.84
N LYS A 98 7.48 12.06 12.61
CA LYS A 98 6.64 12.62 13.68
C LYS A 98 6.24 11.57 14.74
N ARG A 99 6.04 10.31 14.33
CA ARG A 99 5.52 9.25 15.20
C ARG A 99 6.58 8.50 16.00
N PHE A 100 7.77 8.30 15.41
CA PHE A 100 8.84 7.47 15.96
C PHE A 100 10.19 8.16 15.94
N GLY A 101 10.25 9.44 15.53
CA GLY A 101 11.47 10.20 15.63
C GLY A 101 11.79 10.45 17.09
N ASP A 102 12.95 9.95 17.51
CA ASP A 102 13.84 10.70 18.40
C ASP A 102 14.22 12.04 17.72
#